data_AF-A0A1G5IJ56-F1
#
_entry.id   AF-A0A1G5IJ56-F1
#
_cell.length_a   1.000
_cell.length_b   1.000
_cell.length_c   1.000
_cell.angle_alpha   90.00
_cell.angle_beta   90.00
_cell.angle_gamma   90.00
#
_symmetry.space_group_name_H-M   'P 1'
#
loop_
_entity.id
_entity.type
_entity.pdbx_description
1 polymer ?
#
loop_
_entity_poly.entity_id
_entity_poly.type
_entity_poly.pdbx_seq_one_letter_code
_entity_poly.pdbx_strand_id
1 'polypeptide(L)' 'MIDTINGAKSSAIIYSIVETAKANNLKPYDYVQYLLEEILKHMDDRDCSFLEDLLPWSEKLPAEIRKV' A
#
# COMPACT_ATOMS: atom_id res chain seq x y z
N MET A 1 1.22 -12.95 19.11
CA MET A 1 1.87 -14.21 18.71
C MET A 1 2.06 -14.16 17.21
N ILE A 2 3.27 -13.84 16.76
CA ILE A 2 3.67 -13.74 15.34
C ILE A 2 4.14 -15.10 14.78
N ASP A 3 3.94 -16.16 15.55
CA ASP A 3 4.47 -17.52 15.38
C ASP A 3 3.74 -18.38 14.35
N THR A 4 3.33 -17.79 13.23
CA THR A 4 2.94 -18.56 12.05
C THR A 4 3.72 -18.06 10.84
N ILE A 5 4.16 -18.99 9.98
CA ILE A 5 4.90 -18.65 8.74
C ILE A 5 4.13 -17.62 7.91
N ASN A 6 2.79 -17.69 7.91
CA ASN A 6 1.93 -16.75 7.22
C ASN A 6 1.93 -15.36 7.88
N GLY A 7 1.87 -15.29 9.22
CA GLY A 7 1.97 -14.02 9.94
C GLY A 7 3.30 -13.30 9.68
N ALA A 8 4.43 -14.02 9.75
CA ALA A 8 5.75 -13.46 9.46
C ALA A 8 5.86 -12.94 8.02
N LYS A 9 5.32 -13.69 7.04
CA LYS A 9 5.27 -13.24 5.64
C LYS A 9 4.44 -11.98 5.46
N SER A 10 3.24 -11.93 6.04
CA SER A 10 2.39 -10.74 5.98
C SER A 10 3.07 -9.52 6.61
N SER A 11 3.72 -9.70 7.77
CA SER A 11 4.48 -8.61 8.41
C SER A 11 5.64 -8.12 7.54
N ALA A 12 6.38 -9.02 6.89
CA ALA A 12 7.46 -8.64 5.98
C ALA A 12 6.95 -7.86 4.75
N ILE A 13 5.80 -8.25 4.21
CA ILE A 13 5.16 -7.52 3.09
C ILE A 13 4.77 -6.10 3.52
N ILE A 14 4.06 -5.95 4.65
CA ILE A 14 3.66 -4.62 5.15
C ILE A 14 4.90 -3.76 5.43
N TYR A 15 5.96 -4.33 6.01
CA TYR A 15 7.21 -3.61 6.24
C TYR A 15 7.84 -3.12 4.93
N SER A 16 7.90 -3.97 3.90
CA SER A 16 8.42 -3.59 2.59
C SER A 16 7.61 -2.45 1.95
N ILE A 17 6.28 -2.47 2.06
CA ILE A 17 5.40 -1.39 1.58
C ILE A 17 5.68 -0.08 2.33
N VAL A 18 5.78 -0.14 3.66
CA VAL A 18 6.07 1.02 4.51
C VAL A 18 7.41 1.65 4.16
N GLU A 19 8.47 0.85 4.00
CA GLU A 19 9.79 1.36 3.62
C GLU A 19 9.79 1.95 2.20
N THR A 20 9.05 1.34 1.27
CA THR A 20 8.87 1.89 -0.08
C THR A 20 8.14 3.24 -0.04
N ALA A 21 7.10 3.37 0.78
CA ALA A 21 6.36 4.62 0.97
C ALA A 21 7.27 5.73 1.51
N LYS A 22 8.11 5.42 2.51
CA LYS A 22 9.10 6.36 3.05
C LYS A 22 10.08 6.81 1.99
N ALA A 23 10.60 5.89 1.17
CA ALA A 23 11.55 6.20 0.09
C ALA A 23 10.95 7.12 -0.99
N ASN A 24 9.63 7.11 -1.17
CA ASN A 24 8.90 7.94 -2.13
C ASN A 24 8.28 9.21 -1.51
N ASN A 25 8.72 9.62 -0.31
CA ASN A 25 8.17 10.79 0.40
C ASN A 25 6.66 10.72 0.66
N LEU A 26 6.14 9.53 0.94
CA LEU A 26 4.75 9.33 1.35
C LEU A 26 4.64 9.20 2.87
N LYS A 27 3.47 9.52 3.41
CA LYS A 27 3.09 9.23 4.79
C LYS A 27 2.73 7.75 4.89
N PRO A 28 3.51 6.91 5.60
CA PRO A 28 3.37 5.45 5.46
C PRO A 28 2.04 4.91 5.97
N TYR A 29 1.50 5.49 7.05
CA TYR A 29 0.21 5.07 7.59
C TYR A 29 -0.92 5.37 6.61
N ASP A 30 -1.01 6.63 6.17
CA ASP A 30 -2.07 7.08 5.25
C ASP A 30 -2.00 6.35 3.91
N TYR A 31 -0.79 6.10 3.40
CA TYR A 31 -0.60 5.32 2.17
C TYR A 31 -1.04 3.86 2.31
N VAL A 32 -0.65 3.17 3.38
CA VAL A 32 -1.09 1.77 3.60
C VAL A 32 -2.60 1.70 3.81
N GLN A 33 -3.19 2.65 4.53
CA GLN A 33 -4.64 2.72 4.68
C GLN A 33 -5.32 2.88 3.32
N TYR A 34 -4.88 3.85 2.52
CA TYR A 34 -5.42 4.09 1.17
C TYR A 34 -5.31 2.86 0.26
N LEU A 35 -4.14 2.20 0.25
CA LEU A 35 -3.95 0.95 -0.49
C LEU A 35 -4.97 -0.12 -0.12
N LEU A 36 -5.16 -0.36 1.18
CA LEU A 36 -6.11 -1.36 1.65
C LEU A 36 -7.55 -0.99 1.28
N GLU A 37 -7.93 0.28 1.43
CA GLU A 37 -9.27 0.75 1.05
C GLU A 37 -9.54 0.60 -0.45
N GLU A 38 -8.60 0.94 -1.32
CA GLU A 38 -8.76 0.81 -2.77
C GLU A 38 -8.75 -0.66 -3.21
N ILE A 39 -7.86 -1.49 -2.66
CA ILE A 39 -7.83 -2.93 -2.97
C ILE A 39 -9.15 -3.60 -2.57
N LEU A 40 -9.74 -3.21 -1.43
CA LEU A 40 -11.04 -3.74 -0.99
C LEU A 40 -12.18 -3.41 -1.98
N LYS A 41 -12.12 -2.25 -2.65
CA LYS A 41 -13.13 -1.86 -3.65
C LYS A 41 -13.06 -2.68 -4.94
N HIS A 42 -11.88 -3.23 -5.25
CA HIS A 42 -11.59 -3.97 -6.48
C HIS A 42 -11.41 -5.48 -6.23
N MET A 43 -11.83 -6.02 -5.07
CA MET A 43 -11.61 -7.44 -4.72
C MET A 43 -12.26 -8.43 -5.69
N ASP A 44 -13.40 -8.07 -6.27
CA ASP A 44 -14.14 -8.91 -7.23
C ASP A 44 -13.77 -8.61 -8.69
N ASP A 45 -12.94 -7.59 -8.92
CA ASP A 45 -12.52 -7.21 -10.26
C ASP A 45 -11.48 -8.20 -10.79
N ARG A 46 -11.61 -8.55 -12.06
CA ARG A 46 -10.60 -9.38 -12.76
C ARG A 46 -9.47 -8.54 -13.34
N ASP A 47 -9.68 -7.23 -13.42
CA ASP A 47 -8.71 -6.29 -13.97
C ASP A 47 -7.89 -5.66 -12.84
N CYS A 48 -6.58 -5.82 -12.94
CA CYS A 48 -5.62 -5.29 -11.96
C CYS A 48 -4.98 -3.98 -12.42
N SER A 49 -5.45 -3.38 -13.53
CA SER A 49 -4.89 -2.14 -14.07
C SER A 49 -4.91 -0.99 -13.06
N PHE A 50 -5.87 -0.99 -12.12
CA PHE A 50 -5.95 0.00 -11.03
C PHE A 50 -4.73 0.00 -10.11
N LEU A 51 -3.98 -1.11 -10.03
CA LEU A 51 -2.78 -1.20 -9.18
C LEU A 51 -1.68 -0.24 -9.65
N GLU A 52 -1.61 0.08 -10.95
CA GLU A 52 -0.64 1.06 -11.47
C GLU A 52 -0.87 2.44 -10.85
N ASP A 53 -2.13 2.79 -10.60
CA ASP A 53 -2.53 4.06 -10.03
C ASP A 53 -2.24 4.12 -8.51
N LEU A 54 -2.07 2.97 -7.87
CA LEU A 54 -1.76 2.82 -6.46
C LEU A 54 -0.25 2.82 -6.17
N LEU A 55 0.61 2.78 -7.20
CA LEU A 55 2.05 2.74 -7.02
C LEU A 55 2.55 4.02 -6.31
N PRO A 56 3.63 3.94 -5.52
CA PRO A 56 4.06 5.05 -4.67
C PRO A 56 4.59 6.26 -5.46
N TRP A 57 4.88 6.09 -6.74
CA TRP A 57 5.26 7.15 -7.69
C TRP A 57 4.10 7.60 -8.59
N SER A 58 2.90 7.05 -8.42
CA SER A 58 1.73 7.41 -9.23
C SER A 58 1.29 8.85 -8.97
N GLU A 59 0.99 9.57 -10.05
CA GLU A 59 0.46 10.94 -10.01
C GLU A 59 -0.99 11.01 -9.53
N LYS A 60 -1.72 9.88 -9.56
CA LYS A 60 -3.13 9.79 -9.14
C LYS A 60 -3.29 9.65 -7.63
N LEU A 61 -2.20 9.46 -6.90
CA LEU A 61 -2.21 9.39 -5.44
C LEU A 61 -2.71 10.72 -4.83
N PRO A 62 -3.59 10.67 -3.81
CA PRO A 62 -4.08 11.87 -3.14
C PRO A 62 -2.93 12.76 -2.61
N ALA A 63 -3.10 14.08 -2.69
CA ALA A 63 -2.09 15.01 -2.16
C ALA A 63 -1.89 14.88 -0.64
N GLU A 64 -2.93 14.45 0.08
CA GLU A 64 -2.94 14.32 1.54
C GLU A 64 -1.97 13.24 2.06
N ILE A 65 -1.75 12.19 1.26
CA ILE A 65 -0.84 11.09 1.59
C ILE A 65 0.62 11.40 1.26
N ARG A 66 0.88 12.46 0.48
CA ARG A 66 2.23 12.93 0.18
C ARG A 66 2.77 13.71 1.38
N LYS A 67 4.04 13.47 1.70
CA LYS A 67 4.74 14.19 2.76
C LYS A 67 5.21 15.52 2.18
N VAL A 68 4.51 16.59 2.55
CA VAL A 68 4.83 17.99 2.19
C VAL A 68 6.18 18.40 2.77
#